data_AF-A0A382S7X2-F1
#
_entry.id   AF-A0A382S7X2-F1
#
_cell.length_a   1.000
_cell.length_b   1.000
_cell.length_c   1.000
_cell.angle_alpha   90.00
_cell.angle_beta   90.00
_cell.angle_gamma   90.00
#
_symmetry.space_group_name_H-M   'P 1'
#
loop_
_entity.id
_entity.type
_entity.pdbx_description
1 polymer ?
#
loop_
_entity_poly.entity_id
_entity_poly.type
_entity_poly.pdbx_seq_one_letter_code
_entity_poly.pdbx_strand_id
1 'polypeptide(L)' 'MELWQLEAYAEIRNLISAYNSFGDRGRFDEMLSLFAEHAVMDIDDGRLYEGIGQIKKIFTDTNDSLSKGDSPSYIQHHTA' A
#
# COMPACT_ATOMS: atom_id res chain seq x y z
N MET A 1 28.19 7.39 1.47
CA MET A 1 26.92 8.09 1.24
C MET A 1 26.98 9.41 1.97
N GLU A 2 26.56 10.47 1.31
CA GLU A 2 26.38 11.78 1.94
C GLU A 2 25.21 11.76 2.92
N LEU A 3 25.17 12.73 3.85
CA LEU A 3 24.15 12.78 4.90
C LEU A 3 22.71 12.76 4.33
N TRP A 4 22.44 13.60 3.33
CA TRP A 4 21.12 13.67 2.69
C TRP A 4 20.69 12.34 2.05
N GLN A 5 21.65 11.51 1.61
CA GLN A 5 21.35 10.19 1.04
C GLN A 5 20.97 9.19 2.13
N LEU A 6 21.62 9.27 3.29
CA LEU A 6 21.29 8.42 4.44
C LEU A 6 19.90 8.76 4.99
N GLU A 7 19.57 10.05 5.05
CA GLU A 7 18.24 10.53 5.43
C GLU A 7 17.17 10.04 4.45
N ALA A 8 17.36 10.26 3.15
CA ALA A 8 16.43 9.78 2.12
C ALA A 8 16.25 8.25 2.17
N TYR A 9 17.32 7.50 2.41
CA TYR A 9 17.25 6.05 2.55
C TYR A 9 16.41 5.63 3.77
N ALA A 10 16.58 6.31 4.89
CA ALA A 10 15.78 6.06 6.09
C ALA A 10 14.30 6.41 5.88
N GLU A 11 14.00 7.53 5.21
CA GLU A 11 12.64 7.94 4.86
C GLU A 11 11.93 6.91 3.97
N ILE A 12 12.60 6.43 2.92
CA ILE A 12 12.07 5.38 2.03
C ILE A 12 11.81 4.09 2.80
N ARG A 13 12.76 3.66 3.63
CA ARG A 13 12.61 2.46 4.46
C ARG A 13 11.42 2.58 5.40
N ASN A 14 11.23 3.74 6.03
CA ASN A 14 10.12 3.99 6.93
C ASN A 14 8.78 4.01 6.17
N LEU A 15 8.74 4.61 4.98
CA LEU A 15 7.55 4.63 4.12
C LEU A 15 7.12 3.21 3.74
N ILE A 16 8.04 2.37 3.27
CA ILE A 16 7.76 0.98 2.89
C ILE A 16 7.28 0.18 4.11
N SER A 17 7.94 0.35 5.26
CA SER A 17 7.55 -0.34 6.50
C SER A 17 6.15 0.05 6.96
N ALA A 18 5.79 1.33 6.85
CA ALA A 18 4.45 1.82 7.18
C ALA A 18 3.40 1.26 6.22
N TYR A 19 3.66 1.33 4.90
CA TYR A 19 2.79 0.80 3.87
C TYR A 19 2.48 -0.69 4.11
N ASN A 20 3.52 -1.52 4.27
CA ASN A 20 3.37 -2.95 4.55
C ASN A 20 2.58 -3.20 5.84
N SER A 21 2.94 -2.50 6.92
CA SER A 21 2.31 -2.68 8.23
C SER A 21 0.82 -2.34 8.23
N PHE A 22 0.43 -1.30 7.50
CA PHE A 22 -0.97 -0.91 7.36
C PHE A 22 -1.74 -1.86 6.44
N GLY A 23 -1.16 -2.25 5.30
CA GLY A 23 -1.75 -3.21 4.37
C GLY A 23 -2.01 -4.57 5.02
N ASP A 24 -1.02 -5.13 5.71
CA ASP A 24 -1.10 -6.43 6.40
C ASP A 24 -2.17 -6.48 7.49
N ARG A 25 -2.60 -5.31 8.00
CA ARG A 25 -3.60 -5.17 9.07
C ARG A 25 -4.94 -4.63 8.59
N GLY A 26 -5.12 -4.44 7.28
CA GLY A 26 -6.34 -3.83 6.72
C GLY A 26 -6.59 -2.38 7.15
N ARG A 27 -5.54 -1.66 7.59
CA ARG A 27 -5.60 -0.25 8.03
C ARG A 27 -5.56 0.68 6.81
N PHE A 28 -6.57 0.57 5.95
CA PHE A 28 -6.54 1.18 4.62
C PHE A 28 -6.61 2.71 4.65
N ASP A 29 -7.33 3.32 5.59
CA ASP A 29 -7.37 4.78 5.66
C ASP A 29 -5.99 5.36 6.04
N GLU A 30 -5.24 4.72 6.95
CA GLU A 30 -3.86 5.10 7.26
C GLU A 30 -2.91 4.83 6.08
N MET A 31 -3.04 3.69 5.42
CA MET A 31 -2.25 3.37 4.22
C MET A 31 -2.46 4.39 3.11
N LEU A 32 -3.71 4.80 2.87
CA LEU A 32 -4.05 5.77 1.82
C LEU A 32 -3.51 7.17 2.12
N SER A 33 -3.28 7.51 3.39
CA SER A 33 -2.64 8.78 3.76
C SER A 33 -1.17 8.88 3.38
N LEU A 34 -0.54 7.75 3.01
CA LEU A 34 0.84 7.72 2.50
C LEU A 34 0.95 8.14 1.02
N PHE A 35 -0.16 8.12 0.29
CA PHE A 35 -0.17 8.45 -1.14
C PHE A 35 -0.24 9.96 -1.35
N ALA A 36 0.38 10.43 -2.42
CA ALA A 36 0.21 11.81 -2.89
C ALA A 36 -1.24 12.05 -3.35
N GLU A 37 -1.71 13.30 -3.25
CA GLU A 37 -3.08 13.70 -3.63
C GLU A 37 -3.46 13.28 -5.06
N HIS A 38 -2.51 13.37 -5.98
CA HIS A 38 -2.67 13.01 -7.40
C HIS A 38 -1.90 11.73 -7.77
N ALA A 39 -1.77 10.80 -6.82
CA ALA A 39 -1.11 9.52 -7.08
C ALA A 39 -1.79 8.76 -8.23
N VAL A 40 -0.97 8.09 -9.03
CA VAL A 40 -1.40 7.15 -10.06
C VAL A 40 -0.79 5.80 -9.71
N MET A 41 -1.60 4.75 -9.73
CA MET A 41 -1.16 3.38 -9.48
C MET A 41 -1.45 2.52 -10.70
N ASP A 42 -0.45 1.74 -11.10
CA ASP A 42 -0.54 0.71 -12.11
C ASP A 42 -0.24 -0.63 -11.44
N ILE A 43 -1.16 -1.59 -11.58
CA ILE A 43 -1.03 -2.94 -11.03
C ILE A 43 -0.85 -3.99 -12.14
N ASP A 44 -0.47 -3.55 -13.34
CA ASP A 44 -0.26 -4.37 -14.54
C ASP A 44 -1.52 -5.15 -14.98
N ASP A 45 -2.70 -4.58 -14.75
CA ASP A 45 -4.00 -5.10 -15.20
C ASP A 45 -4.51 -4.41 -16.48
N GLY A 46 -3.67 -3.54 -17.07
CA GLY A 46 -4.00 -2.74 -18.25
C GLY A 46 -4.79 -1.46 -17.96
N ARG A 47 -4.94 -1.05 -16.68
CA ARG A 47 -5.61 0.18 -16.28
C ARG A 47 -4.73 1.02 -15.36
N LEU A 48 -4.84 2.34 -15.51
CA LEU A 48 -4.28 3.29 -14.55
C LEU A 48 -5.36 3.72 -13.56
N TYR A 49 -4.99 3.73 -12.28
CA TYR A 49 -5.87 4.12 -11.19
C TYR A 49 -5.42 5.49 -10.67
N GLU A 50 -6.23 6.51 -10.96
CA GLU A 50 -5.91 7.90 -10.68
C GLU A 50 -6.62 8.40 -9.42
N GLY A 51 -5.82 8.93 -8.50
CA GLY A 51 -6.26 9.50 -7.25
C GLY A 51 -6.63 8.47 -6.18
N ILE A 52 -6.67 8.96 -4.94
CA ILE A 52 -6.91 8.15 -3.73
C ILE A 52 -8.20 7.32 -3.81
N GLY A 53 -9.26 7.87 -4.42
CA GLY A 53 -10.54 7.18 -4.54
C GLY A 53 -10.49 5.92 -5.40
N GLN A 54 -9.75 5.94 -6.52
CA GLN A 54 -9.60 4.76 -7.38
C GLN A 54 -8.61 3.76 -6.77
N ILE A 55 -7.51 4.27 -6.21
CA ILE A 55 -6.51 3.46 -5.50
C ILE A 55 -7.14 2.72 -4.31
N LYS A 56 -8.03 3.37 -3.55
CA LYS A 56 -8.75 2.74 -2.42
C LYS A 56 -9.51 1.49 -2.85
N LYS A 57 -10.15 1.52 -4.04
CA LYS A 57 -10.94 0.40 -4.54
C LYS A 57 -10.12 -0.87 -4.71
N ILE A 58 -8.87 -0.76 -5.18
CA ILE A 58 -7.98 -1.92 -5.35
C ILE A 58 -7.83 -2.70 -4.04
N PHE A 59 -7.58 -1.99 -2.95
CA PHE A 59 -7.37 -2.62 -1.65
C PHE A 59 -8.67 -3.15 -1.02
N THR A 60 -9.77 -2.39 -1.14
CA THR A 60 -11.06 -2.83 -0.58
C THR A 60 -11.65 -4.01 -1.36
N ASP A 61 -11.52 -4.03 -2.69
CA ASP A 61 -12.01 -5.14 -3.52
C ASP A 61 -11.22 -6.43 -3.22
N THR A 62 -9.91 -6.30 -3.00
CA THR A 62 -9.06 -7.41 -2.55
C THR A 62 -9.51 -7.92 -1.18
N ASN A 63 -9.73 -7.02 -0.22
CA ASN A 63 -10.22 -7.39 1.12
C ASN A 63 -11.58 -8.09 1.08
N ASP A 64 -12.52 -7.58 0.27
CA ASP A 64 -13.84 -8.17 0.09
C ASP A 64 -13.75 -9.56 -0.56
N SER A 65 -12.83 -9.75 -1.51
CA SER A 65 -12.56 -11.06 -2.11
C SER A 65 -12.04 -12.06 -1.08
N LEU A 66 -11.10 -11.66 -0.23
CA LEU A 66 -10.51 -12.52 0.81
C LEU A 66 -11.49 -12.85 1.94
N SER A 67 -12.45 -11.96 2.21
CA SER A 67 -13.45 -12.13 3.26
C SER A 67 -14.60 -13.08 2.89
N LYS A 68 -14.69 -13.51 1.62
CA LYS A 68 -15.75 -14.43 1.13
C LYS A 68 -15.50 -15.90 1.43
N GLY A 69 -14.32 -16.28 1.92
CA GLY A 69 -13.99 -17.65 2.28
C GLY A 69 -14.51 -18.06 3.67
N ASP A 70 -14.66 -19.37 3.90
CA ASP A 70 -15.08 -19.94 5.20
C ASP A 70 -13.99 -19.83 6.30
N SER A 71 -12.81 -19.32 5.98
CA SER A 71 -11.69 -19.18 6.93
C SER A 71 -10.95 -17.86 6.71
N PRO A 72 -10.38 -17.26 7.78
CA PRO A 72 -9.60 -16.04 7.66
C PRO A 72 -8.41 -16.23 6.72
N SER A 73 -8.23 -15.26 5.81
CA SER A 73 -7.05 -15.17 4.96
C SER A 73 -6.06 -14.17 5.56
N TYR A 74 -4.76 -14.46 5.46
CA TYR A 74 -3.69 -13.59 5.96
C TYR A 74 -2.78 -13.14 4.81
N ILE A 75 -2.44 -11.86 4.79
CA ILE A 75 -1.45 -11.29 3.88
C ILE A 75 -0.29 -10.77 4.74
N GLN A 76 0.92 -11.06 4.29
CA GLN A 76 2.13 -10.49 4.85
C GLN A 76 3.07 -10.05 3.74
N HIS A 77 3.42 -8.78 3.73
CA HIS A 77 4.42 -8.25 2.82
C HIS A 77 5.84 -8.56 3.33
N HIS A 78 6.70 -9.00 2.43
CA HIS A 78 8.12 -9.21 2.68
C HIS A 78 8.95 -8.28 1.79
N THR A 79 9.78 -7.44 2.39
CA THR A 79 10.72 -6.56 1.70
C THR A 79 12.13 -6.92 2.16
N ALA A 80 13.02 -7.23 1.22
CA ALA A 80 14.42 -7.58 1.45
C ALA A 80 15.34 -6.36 1.41
#